data_AF-A0A182SGG1-F1
#
_entry.id   AF-A0A182SGG1-F1
#
_cell.length_a   1.000
_cell.length_b   1.000
_cell.length_c   1.000
_cell.angle_alpha   90.00
_cell.angle_beta   90.00
_cell.angle_gamma   90.00
#
_symmetry.space_group_name_H-M   'P 1'
#
loop_
_entity.id
_entity.type
_entity.pdbx_description
1 polymer ?
#
loop_
_entity_poly.entity_id
_entity_poly.type
_entity_poly.pdbx_seq_one_letter_code
_entity_poly.pdbx_strand_id
1 'polypeptide(L)'
;MEAKLQEMLRYNMDKYANQNLDTLHISRRVRELLSVHNIGQRLFAKYVLGLSQGTVSELLSKPKPWDKLTEKGRDSYRKMHAWACDENAIMLLKSLIPKKAEESGG
;
A
#
# COMPACT_ATOMS: atom_id res chain seq x y z
N MET A 1 -10.11 -8.84 10.00
CA MET A 1 -9.05 -8.85 8.97
C MET A 1 -8.52 -7.45 8.69
N GLU A 2 -9.39 -6.46 8.46
CA GLU A 2 -8.98 -5.05 8.27
C GLU A 2 -8.23 -4.46 9.48
N ALA A 3 -8.74 -4.62 10.70
CA ALA A 3 -8.08 -4.13 11.91
C ALA A 3 -6.66 -4.72 12.11
N LYS A 4 -6.48 -6.01 11.79
CA LYS A 4 -5.17 -6.68 11.87
C LYS A 4 -4.17 -6.09 10.88
N LEU A 5 -4.62 -5.78 9.65
CA LEU A 5 -3.76 -5.10 8.67
C LEU A 5 -3.33 -3.72 9.17
N GLN A 6 -4.25 -2.94 9.73
CA GLN A 6 -3.92 -1.62 10.27
C GLN A 6 -2.94 -1.68 11.45
N GLU A 7 -3.06 -2.68 12.32
CA GLU A 7 -2.12 -2.89 13.43
C GLU A 7 -0.72 -3.24 12.93
N MET A 8 -0.61 -4.15 11.95
CA MET A 8 0.67 -4.50 11.31
C MET A 8 1.32 -3.29 10.65
N LEU A 9 0.54 -2.50 9.91
CA LEU A 9 1.03 -1.28 9.28
C LEU A 9 1.52 -0.27 10.33
N ARG A 10 0.82 -0.10 11.44
CA ARG A 10 1.24 0.80 12.51
C ARG A 10 2.57 0.38 13.12
N TYR A 11 2.74 -0.91 13.42
CA TYR A 11 3.99 -1.46 13.94
C TYR A 11 5.16 -1.25 12.98
N ASN A 12 4.96 -1.58 11.70
CA ASN A 12 5.99 -1.42 10.68
C ASN A 12 6.28 0.07 10.40
N MET A 13 5.28 0.95 10.43
CA MET A 13 5.49 2.40 10.28
C MET A 13 6.37 2.97 11.38
N ASP A 14 6.16 2.58 12.64
CA ASP A 14 6.96 3.04 13.77
C ASP A 14 8.43 2.63 13.61
N LYS A 15 8.66 1.38 13.20
CA LYS A 15 9.99 0.84 12.88
C LYS A 15 10.74 1.67 11.82
N TYR A 16 10.02 2.24 10.85
CA TYR A 16 10.58 3.04 9.75
C TYR A 16 10.34 4.55 9.89
N ALA A 17 9.82 5.03 11.03
CA ALA A 17 9.36 6.42 11.18
C ALA A 17 10.47 7.46 10.97
N ASN A 18 11.69 7.10 11.38
CA ASN A 18 12.89 7.94 11.36
C ASN A 18 13.78 7.74 10.12
N GLN A 19 13.35 6.93 9.14
CA GLN A 19 14.11 6.73 7.92
C GLN A 19 13.70 7.72 6.82
N ASN A 20 14.70 8.28 6.15
CA ASN A 20 14.47 8.97 4.88
C ASN A 20 14.13 7.94 3.83
N LEU A 21 12.92 8.03 3.29
CA LEU A 21 12.39 7.08 2.35
C LEU A 21 12.50 7.60 0.92
N ASP A 22 13.00 6.76 0.01
CA ASP A 22 12.98 7.04 -1.42
C ASP A 22 11.57 6.79 -1.97
N THR A 23 10.83 7.87 -2.19
CA THR A 23 9.46 7.81 -2.72
C THR A 23 9.37 7.24 -4.12
N LEU A 24 10.41 7.43 -4.95
CA LEU A 24 10.45 6.87 -6.29
C LEU A 24 10.62 5.35 -6.22
N HIS A 25 11.53 4.89 -5.36
CA HIS A 25 11.73 3.46 -5.13
C HIS A 25 10.48 2.79 -4.56
N ILE A 26 9.85 3.40 -3.54
CA ILE A 26 8.62 2.87 -2.91
C ILE A 26 7.49 2.80 -3.93
N SER A 27 7.25 3.87 -4.72
CA SER A 27 6.19 3.86 -5.71
C SER A 27 6.38 2.77 -6.76
N ARG A 28 7.62 2.53 -7.21
CA ARG A 28 7.95 1.44 -8.12
C ARG A 28 7.70 0.07 -7.47
N ARG A 29 8.19 -0.12 -6.25
CA ARG A 29 8.05 -1.39 -5.53
C ARG A 29 6.58 -1.73 -5.25
N VAL A 30 5.79 -0.76 -4.82
CA VAL A 30 4.34 -0.96 -4.58
C VAL A 30 3.64 -1.36 -5.87
N ARG A 31 3.91 -0.69 -7.00
CA ARG A 31 3.30 -1.06 -8.29
C ARG A 31 3.63 -2.48 -8.70
N GLU A 32 4.89 -2.87 -8.55
CA GLU A 32 5.36 -4.23 -8.85
C GLU A 32 4.59 -5.24 -8.00
N LEU A 33 4.51 -5.03 -6.68
CA LEU A 33 3.77 -5.91 -5.77
C LEU A 33 2.28 -5.97 -6.09
N LEU A 34 1.65 -4.84 -6.41
CA LEU A 34 0.26 -4.82 -6.85
C LEU A 34 0.06 -5.66 -8.11
N SER A 35 0.98 -5.59 -9.07
CA SER A 35 0.93 -6.38 -10.29
C SER A 35 1.17 -7.87 -10.02
N VAL A 36 2.23 -8.21 -9.29
CA VAL A 36 2.63 -9.60 -8.98
C VAL A 36 1.55 -10.33 -8.19
N HIS A 37 0.89 -9.66 -7.25
CA HIS A 37 -0.16 -10.25 -6.43
C HIS A 37 -1.57 -10.04 -6.97
N ASN A 38 -1.69 -9.43 -8.16
CA ASN A 38 -2.96 -9.13 -8.83
C ASN A 38 -3.92 -8.31 -7.95
N ILE A 39 -3.37 -7.37 -7.17
CA ILE A 39 -4.09 -6.49 -6.25
C ILE A 39 -4.43 -5.18 -6.96
N GLY A 40 -5.70 -4.85 -7.02
CA GLY A 40 -6.15 -3.57 -7.58
C GLY A 40 -5.75 -2.37 -6.71
N GLN A 41 -5.33 -1.27 -7.34
CA GLN A 41 -5.01 0.00 -6.67
C GLN A 41 -6.15 0.51 -5.77
N ARG A 42 -7.41 0.24 -6.13
CA ARG A 42 -8.59 0.63 -5.32
C ARG A 42 -8.59 -0.03 -3.95
N LEU A 43 -8.30 -1.33 -3.88
CA LEU A 43 -8.25 -2.05 -2.61
C LEU A 43 -7.07 -1.57 -1.77
N PHE A 44 -5.89 -1.45 -2.39
CA PHE A 44 -4.72 -0.90 -1.73
C PHE A 44 -4.97 0.51 -1.17
N ALA A 45 -5.60 1.39 -1.96
CA ALA A 45 -5.94 2.74 -1.54
C ALA A 45 -6.84 2.74 -0.31
N LYS A 46 -7.89 1.91 -0.31
CA LYS A 46 -8.85 1.81 0.80
C LYS A 46 -8.20 1.21 2.06
N TYR A 47 -7.52 0.07 1.92
CA TYR A 47 -7.11 -0.77 3.06
C TYR A 47 -5.71 -0.46 3.60
N VAL A 48 -4.82 0.15 2.80
CA VAL A 48 -3.46 0.51 3.25
C VAL A 48 -3.36 2.00 3.54
N LEU A 49 -3.86 2.84 2.64
CA LEU A 49 -3.68 4.28 2.73
C LEU A 49 -4.87 5.04 3.31
N GLY A 50 -6.08 4.47 3.24
CA GLY A 50 -7.32 5.16 3.58
C GLY A 50 -7.61 6.32 2.61
N LEU A 51 -7.18 6.21 1.36
CA LEU A 51 -7.29 7.24 0.33
C LEU A 51 -8.15 6.77 -0.85
N SER A 52 -8.48 7.71 -1.73
CA SER A 52 -9.14 7.41 -3.01
C SER A 52 -8.16 6.74 -3.99
N GLN A 53 -8.67 5.92 -4.90
CA GLN A 53 -7.84 5.30 -5.95
C GLN A 53 -7.16 6.35 -6.83
N GLY A 54 -7.83 7.47 -7.13
CA GLY A 54 -7.25 8.58 -7.90
C GLY A 54 -6.02 9.18 -7.23
N THR A 55 -6.09 9.44 -5.92
CA THR A 55 -4.95 9.95 -5.14
C THR A 55 -3.76 8.99 -5.17
N VAL A 56 -4.02 7.70 -4.99
CA VAL A 56 -2.95 6.68 -5.01
C VAL A 56 -2.35 6.55 -6.40
N SER A 57 -3.17 6.60 -7.45
CA SER A 57 -2.67 6.57 -8.83
C SER A 57 -1.72 7.74 -9.10
N GLU A 58 -2.02 8.93 -8.60
CA GLU A 58 -1.15 10.10 -8.72
C GLU A 58 0.16 9.92 -7.94
N LEU A 59 0.09 9.45 -6.68
CA LEU A 59 1.27 9.18 -5.85
C LEU A 59 2.21 8.16 -6.49
N LEU A 60 1.65 7.09 -7.07
CA LEU A 60 2.42 6.05 -7.74
C LEU A 60 2.97 6.55 -9.08
N SER A 61 2.23 7.40 -9.80
CA SER A 61 2.60 7.86 -11.16
C SER A 61 3.52 9.04 -11.23
N LYS A 62 3.44 9.95 -10.26
CA LYS A 62 4.29 11.12 -10.17
C LYS A 62 4.72 11.31 -8.70
N PRO A 63 5.53 10.39 -8.16
CA PRO A 63 5.99 10.53 -6.79
C PRO A 63 6.82 11.80 -6.64
N LYS A 64 6.43 12.66 -5.70
CA LYS A 64 7.23 13.84 -5.32
C LYS A 64 8.42 13.39 -4.47
N PRO A 65 9.58 14.08 -4.56
CA PRO A 65 10.71 13.78 -3.69
C PRO A 65 10.36 14.01 -2.21
N TRP A 66 10.96 13.22 -1.32
CA TRP A 66 10.66 13.18 0.12
C TRP A 66 10.66 14.57 0.79
N ASP A 67 11.62 15.41 0.43
CA ASP A 67 11.80 16.76 0.98
C ASP A 67 10.66 17.72 0.59
N LYS A 68 9.94 17.43 -0.50
CA LYS A 68 8.82 18.25 -1.01
C LYS A 68 7.45 17.74 -0.57
N LEU A 69 7.40 16.72 0.29
CA LEU A 69 6.16 16.16 0.82
C LEU A 69 5.75 16.87 2.11
N THR A 70 4.44 17.05 2.25
CA THR A 70 3.82 17.37 3.55
C THR A 70 3.92 16.17 4.49
N GLU A 71 3.76 16.38 5.79
CA GLU A 71 3.79 15.30 6.79
C GLU A 71 2.79 14.18 6.47
N LYS A 72 1.56 14.54 6.08
CA LYS A 72 0.54 13.59 5.61
C LYS A 72 0.96 12.82 4.34
N GLY A 73 1.71 13.48 3.45
CA GLY A 73 2.32 12.83 2.28
C GLY A 73 3.36 11.81 2.69
N ARG A 74 4.28 12.19 3.58
CA ARG A 74 5.31 11.30 4.14
C ARG A 74 4.70 10.09 4.83
N ASP A 75 3.64 10.29 5.61
CA ASP A 75 2.89 9.19 6.25
C ASP A 75 2.29 8.22 5.24
N SER A 76 1.83 8.72 4.09
CA SER A 76 1.34 7.86 3.01
C SER A 76 2.46 6.97 2.47
N TYR A 77 3.66 7.53 2.24
CA TYR A 77 4.82 6.75 1.78
C TYR A 77 5.36 5.79 2.86
N ARG A 78 5.32 6.17 4.14
CA ARG A 78 5.65 5.26 5.26
C ARG A 78 4.69 4.08 5.29
N LYS A 79 3.38 4.29 5.12
CA LYS A 79 2.39 3.20 5.00
C LYS A 79 2.66 2.30 3.79
N MET A 80 2.96 2.89 2.64
CA MET A 80 3.32 2.15 1.43
C MET A 80 4.56 1.27 1.66
N HIS A 81 5.60 1.82 2.28
CA HIS A 81 6.83 1.10 2.62
C HIS A 81 6.59 0.01 3.66
N ALA A 82 5.87 0.33 4.73
CA ALA A 82 5.47 -0.61 5.79
C ALA A 82 4.69 -1.82 5.25
N TRP A 83 3.84 -1.60 4.25
CA TRP A 83 3.14 -2.67 3.55
C TRP A 83 4.08 -3.45 2.62
N ALA A 84 4.90 -2.75 1.82
CA ALA A 84 5.76 -3.38 0.82
C ALA A 84 6.91 -4.20 1.42
N CYS A 85 7.31 -3.93 2.67
CA CYS A 85 8.35 -4.66 3.38
C CYS A 85 7.84 -5.86 4.20
N ASP A 86 6.52 -6.07 4.27
CA ASP A 86 5.92 -7.15 5.06
C ASP A 86 5.05 -8.05 4.18
N GLU A 87 5.59 -9.22 3.85
CA GLU A 87 4.90 -10.21 3.02
C GLU A 87 3.55 -10.63 3.62
N ASN A 88 3.43 -10.69 4.96
CA ASN A 88 2.17 -11.02 5.61
C ASN A 88 1.11 -9.94 5.35
N ALA A 89 1.51 -8.66 5.33
CA ALA A 89 0.60 -7.55 5.03
C ALA A 89 0.13 -7.59 3.56
N ILE A 90 1.01 -8.00 2.65
CA ILE A 90 0.68 -8.20 1.23
C ILE A 90 -0.32 -9.36 1.06
N MET A 91 -0.03 -10.51 1.68
CA MET A 91 -0.90 -11.69 1.62
C MET A 91 -2.26 -11.44 2.27
N LEU A 92 -2.30 -10.69 3.38
CA LEU A 92 -3.55 -10.30 4.04
C LEU A 92 -4.39 -9.35 3.16
N LEU A 93 -3.76 -8.40 2.46
CA LEU A 93 -4.47 -7.56 1.50
C LEU A 93 -5.01 -8.38 0.33
N LYS A 94 -4.24 -9.36 -0.15
CA LYS A 94 -4.67 -10.29 -1.20
C LYS A 94 -5.86 -11.14 -0.74
N SER A 95 -5.88 -11.61 0.51
CA SER A 95 -7.02 -12.39 1.04
C SER A 95 -8.30 -11.55 1.21
N LEU A 96 -8.18 -10.21 1.26
CA LEU A 96 -9.32 -9.29 1.28
C LEU A 96 -9.92 -9.03 -0.11
N ILE A 97 -9.25 -9.44 -1.19
CA ILE A 97 -9.84 -9.42 -2.53
C ILE A 97 -11.06 -10.35 -2.47
N PRO A 98 -12.29 -9.85 -2.67
CA PRO A 98 -13.44 -10.74 -2.78
C PRO A 98 -13.13 -11.68 -3.93
N LYS A 99 -13.01 -12.99 -3.66
CA LYS A 99 -13.04 -14.01 -4.70
C LYS A 99 -14.37 -13.77 -5.42
N LYS A 100 -14.33 -13.07 -6.54
CA LYS A 100 -15.45 -13.01 -7.47
C LYS A 100 -15.80 -14.48 -7.69
N ALA A 101 -17.02 -14.84 -7.32
CA ALA A 101 -17.50 -16.21 -7.28
C ALA A 101 -16.92 -17.03 -8.43
N GLU A 102 -16.26 -18.14 -8.10
CA GLU A 102 -16.23 -19.29 -9.01
C GLU A 102 -17.62 -19.93 -9.00
N GLU A 103 -18.59 -19.17 -9.50
CA GLU A 103 -19.88 -19.63 -10.01
C GLU A 103 -19.97 -18.89 -11.36
N SER A 104 -19.76 -19.52 -12.52
CA SER A 104 -20.40 -20.73 -12.98
C SER A 104 -19.44 -21.57 -13.82
N GLY A 105 -19.01 -22.71 -13.28
CA GLY A 105 -18.83 -23.92 -14.05
C GLY A 105 -20.10 -24.75 -13.91
N GLY A 106 -20.77 -25.01 -15.03
CA GLY A 106 -22.02 -25.78 -15.13
C GLY A 106 -22.57 -25.67 -16.53
#